data_AF-A0A7D5FZE0-F1
#
_entry.id   AF-A0A7D5FZE0-F1
#
_cell.length_a   1.000
_cell.length_b   1.000
_cell.length_c   1.000
_cell.angle_alpha   90.00
_cell.angle_beta   90.00
_cell.angle_gamma   90.00
#
_symmetry.space_group_name_H-M   'P 1'
#
loop_
_entity.id
_entity.type
_entity.pdbx_description
1 polymer ?
#
loop_
_entity_poly.entity_id
_entity_poly.type
_entity_poly.pdbx_seq_one_letter_code
_entity_poly.pdbx_strand_id
1 'polypeptide(L)'
;TWLTRLIDMEYWLACNEERAAQARFGAVMCCCGPCAMYRRSSLLSLLDQYETQMFRGKPSDFGEDRHLTILMLEAGFRTEYVPDAIAATVVPDTLGPYLRQQLRWARSTFRDTLLLLRLLPGLDRYLTLDVIGQNLGPLLLTVTVLAGLAQLALTGTVPWSACLIIAAMTIIRCTVVAFRARQLRFLGFSLHTFINIFLLLPLKAYA
;
A
#
# COMPACT_ATOMS: atom_id res chain seq x y z
N THR A 1 -2.26 21.69 1.31
CA THR A 1 -2.04 21.76 2.77
C THR A 1 -0.81 20.94 3.15
N TRP A 2 -0.42 20.85 4.43
CA TRP A 2 0.64 19.92 4.84
C TRP A 2 0.26 18.46 4.54
N LEU A 3 -1.03 18.13 4.67
CA LEU A 3 -1.56 16.80 4.40
C LEU A 3 -1.46 16.44 2.92
N THR A 4 -1.84 17.33 1.99
CA THR A 4 -1.71 17.05 0.55
C THR A 4 -0.27 16.81 0.13
N ARG A 5 0.71 17.51 0.75
CA ARG A 5 2.14 17.26 0.53
C ARG A 5 2.60 15.91 1.07
N LEU A 6 2.04 15.48 2.20
CA LEU A 6 2.31 14.16 2.77
C LEU A 6 1.77 13.04 1.87
N ILE A 7 0.55 13.19 1.36
CA ILE A 7 -0.08 12.25 0.43
C ILE A 7 0.69 12.20 -0.90
N ASP A 8 1.14 13.35 -1.43
CA ASP A 8 2.01 13.40 -2.61
C ASP A 8 3.28 12.56 -2.42
N MET A 9 3.93 12.68 -1.25
CA MET A 9 5.08 11.83 -0.92
C MET A 9 4.69 10.35 -0.82
N GLU A 10 3.57 10.01 -0.15
CA GLU A 10 3.06 8.64 -0.06
C GLU A 10 2.86 8.02 -1.45
N TYR A 11 2.25 8.77 -2.38
CA TYR A 11 2.00 8.33 -3.76
C TYR A 11 3.31 8.19 -4.54
N TRP A 12 4.24 9.12 -4.33
CA TRP A 12 5.54 9.03 -4.98
C TRP A 12 6.28 7.75 -4.57
N LEU A 13 6.32 7.40 -3.27
CA LEU A 13 6.90 6.14 -2.80
C LEU A 13 6.17 4.93 -3.39
N ALA A 14 4.83 4.95 -3.37
CA ALA A 14 4.03 3.87 -3.91
C ALA A 14 4.34 3.61 -5.40
N CYS A 15 4.40 4.65 -6.22
CA CYS A 15 4.65 4.53 -7.66
C CYS A 15 6.13 4.31 -8.02
N ASN A 16 7.02 5.18 -7.53
CA ASN A 16 8.40 5.27 -8.02
C ASN A 16 9.38 4.34 -7.30
N GLU A 17 8.99 3.78 -6.14
CA GLU A 17 9.79 2.79 -5.43
C GLU A 17 9.15 1.41 -5.55
N GLU A 18 7.96 1.24 -4.99
CA GLU A 18 7.32 -0.08 -4.89
C GLU A 18 6.92 -0.62 -6.27
N ARG A 19 6.11 0.12 -7.03
CA ARG A 19 5.59 -0.35 -8.33
C ARG A 19 6.69 -0.38 -9.39
N ALA A 20 7.64 0.55 -9.34
CA ALA A 20 8.84 0.51 -10.16
C ALA A 20 9.69 -0.75 -9.89
N ALA A 21 9.80 -1.20 -8.65
CA ALA A 21 10.50 -2.44 -8.33
C ALA A 21 9.70 -3.67 -8.78
N GLN A 22 8.39 -3.71 -8.52
CA GLN A 22 7.48 -4.76 -8.97
C GLN A 22 7.50 -4.97 -10.49
N ALA A 23 7.52 -3.87 -11.26
CA ALA A 23 7.56 -3.91 -12.73
C ALA A 23 8.81 -4.61 -13.29
N ARG A 24 9.95 -4.58 -12.57
CA ARG A 24 11.15 -5.33 -12.98
C ARG A 24 10.95 -6.85 -13.01
N PHE A 25 9.93 -7.32 -12.29
CA PHE A 25 9.52 -8.72 -12.23
C PHE A 25 8.23 -8.99 -13.02
N GLY A 26 7.83 -8.04 -13.88
CA GLY A 26 6.75 -8.20 -14.86
C GLY A 26 5.33 -8.15 -14.29
N ALA A 27 5.18 -7.77 -13.01
CA ALA A 27 3.87 -7.70 -12.37
C ALA A 27 3.82 -6.58 -11.32
N VAL A 28 3.29 -5.43 -11.73
CA VAL A 28 2.76 -4.41 -10.81
C VAL A 28 1.50 -4.97 -10.14
N MET A 29 1.47 -4.94 -8.81
CA MET A 29 0.41 -5.60 -8.02
C MET A 29 -0.88 -4.78 -7.91
N CYS A 30 -0.83 -3.49 -8.31
CA CYS A 30 -1.99 -2.63 -8.41
C CYS A 30 -1.72 -1.50 -9.40
N CYS A 31 -2.35 -1.57 -10.58
CA CYS A 31 -2.39 -0.47 -11.54
C CYS A 31 -3.36 0.61 -11.05
N CYS A 32 -2.84 1.70 -10.49
CA CYS A 32 -3.66 2.69 -9.80
C CYS A 32 -4.53 3.52 -10.77
N GLY A 33 -5.79 3.73 -10.40
CA GLY A 33 -6.81 4.42 -11.21
C GLY A 33 -6.45 5.82 -11.74
N PRO A 34 -5.63 6.66 -11.06
CA PRO A 34 -5.26 7.96 -11.62
C PRO A 34 -4.53 7.88 -12.97
N CYS A 35 -3.82 6.78 -13.26
CA CYS A 35 -3.11 6.59 -14.51
C CYS A 35 -2.91 5.10 -14.81
N ALA A 36 -3.98 4.44 -15.25
CA ALA A 36 -3.95 3.05 -15.71
C ALA A 36 -4.44 2.97 -17.15
N MET A 37 -3.74 2.19 -17.97
CA MET A 37 -4.08 1.95 -19.37
C MET A 37 -4.08 0.45 -19.64
N TYR A 38 -5.14 -0.04 -20.25
CA TYR A 38 -5.31 -1.46 -20.57
C TYR A 38 -5.48 -1.65 -22.07
N ARG A 39 -4.86 -2.70 -22.62
CA ARG A 39 -5.15 -3.11 -23.98
C ARG A 39 -6.61 -3.56 -24.06
N ARG A 40 -7.39 -2.95 -24.96
CA ARG A 40 -8.83 -3.25 -25.12
C ARG A 40 -9.13 -4.75 -25.23
N SER A 41 -8.35 -5.49 -26.02
CA SER A 41 -8.55 -6.93 -26.18
C SER A 41 -8.38 -7.71 -24.87
N SER A 42 -7.39 -7.35 -24.05
CA SER A 42 -7.14 -7.97 -22.73
C SER A 42 -8.22 -7.61 -21.72
N LEU A 43 -8.70 -6.36 -21.74
CA LEU A 43 -9.79 -5.93 -20.87
C LEU A 43 -11.08 -6.66 -21.22
N LEU A 44 -11.44 -6.73 -22.51
CA LEU A 44 -12.66 -7.39 -22.94
C LEU A 44 -12.67 -8.89 -22.65
N SER A 45 -11.52 -9.57 -22.67
CA SER A 45 -11.47 -10.98 -22.28
C SER A 45 -11.77 -11.24 -20.81
N LEU A 46 -11.72 -10.19 -19.97
CA LEU A 46 -11.90 -10.29 -18.52
C LEU A 46 -13.09 -9.48 -18.01
N LEU A 47 -13.81 -8.77 -18.89
CA LEU A 47 -14.85 -7.82 -18.51
C LEU A 47 -15.99 -8.51 -17.75
N ASP A 48 -16.46 -9.65 -18.25
CA ASP A 48 -17.55 -10.40 -17.60
C ASP A 48 -17.14 -10.84 -16.18
N GLN A 49 -15.90 -11.30 -15.99
CA GLN A 49 -15.38 -11.71 -14.67
C GLN A 49 -15.24 -10.51 -13.73
N TYR A 50 -14.78 -9.38 -14.28
CA TYR A 50 -14.63 -8.12 -13.54
C TYR A 50 -15.99 -7.56 -13.07
N GLU A 51 -17.01 -7.58 -13.92
CA GLU A 51 -18.35 -7.06 -13.62
C GLU A 51 -19.15 -7.99 -12.68
N THR A 52 -18.94 -9.30 -12.78
CA THR A 52 -19.66 -10.31 -11.97
C THR A 52 -18.93 -10.71 -10.69
N GLN A 53 -17.92 -9.94 -10.28
CA GLN A 53 -17.11 -10.25 -9.11
C GLN A 53 -17.94 -10.31 -7.82
N MET A 54 -17.65 -11.32 -7.00
CA MET A 54 -18.33 -11.55 -5.73
C MET A 54 -17.31 -11.61 -4.60
N PHE A 55 -17.57 -10.88 -3.51
CA PHE A 55 -16.84 -11.02 -2.26
C PHE A 55 -17.77 -11.45 -1.14
N ARG A 56 -17.49 -12.61 -0.54
CA ARG A 56 -18.31 -13.21 0.53
C ARG A 56 -19.80 -13.30 0.15
N GLY A 57 -20.09 -13.67 -1.10
CA GLY A 57 -21.44 -13.87 -1.61
C GLY A 57 -22.21 -12.58 -1.96
N LYS A 58 -21.55 -11.42 -1.99
CA LYS A 58 -22.14 -10.15 -2.43
C LYS A 58 -21.38 -9.57 -3.62
N PRO A 59 -22.06 -8.90 -4.57
CA PRO A 59 -21.39 -8.13 -5.61
C PRO A 59 -20.42 -7.13 -4.98
N SER A 60 -19.24 -6.97 -5.57
CA SER A 60 -18.19 -6.11 -5.02
C SER A 60 -17.85 -4.98 -5.98
N ASP A 61 -17.98 -3.74 -5.50
CA ASP A 61 -17.72 -2.49 -6.23
C ASP A 61 -16.54 -1.68 -5.65
N PHE A 62 -15.86 -2.20 -4.62
CA PHE A 62 -14.70 -1.55 -3.99
C PHE A 62 -13.39 -2.14 -4.51
N GLY A 63 -12.31 -1.36 -4.56
CA GLY A 63 -10.97 -1.88 -4.91
C GLY A 63 -10.83 -2.37 -6.35
N GLU A 64 -11.55 -1.73 -7.27
CA GLU A 64 -11.62 -2.03 -8.71
C GLU A 64 -10.25 -2.20 -9.36
N ASP A 65 -9.35 -1.24 -9.14
CA ASP A 65 -8.00 -1.20 -9.71
C ASP A 65 -7.18 -2.48 -9.42
N ARG A 66 -7.10 -2.86 -8.14
CA ARG A 66 -6.30 -3.99 -7.71
C ARG A 66 -6.93 -5.30 -8.14
N HIS A 67 -8.26 -5.41 -8.08
CA HIS A 67 -8.96 -6.60 -8.55
C HIS A 67 -8.75 -6.83 -10.05
N LEU A 68 -8.93 -5.79 -10.88
CA LEU A 68 -8.66 -5.89 -12.31
C LEU A 68 -7.19 -6.26 -12.58
N THR A 69 -6.26 -5.70 -11.80
CA THR A 69 -4.84 -6.07 -11.89
C THR A 69 -4.61 -7.55 -11.57
N ILE A 70 -5.27 -8.09 -10.54
CA ILE A 70 -5.21 -9.51 -10.19
C ILE A 70 -5.76 -10.37 -11.34
N LEU A 71 -6.92 -10.04 -11.90
CA LEU A 71 -7.49 -10.78 -13.04
C LEU A 71 -6.55 -10.77 -14.26
N MET A 72 -5.91 -9.63 -14.53
CA MET A 72 -4.94 -9.51 -15.62
C MET A 72 -3.74 -10.44 -15.40
N LEU A 73 -3.21 -10.49 -14.18
CA LEU A 73 -2.10 -11.36 -13.81
C LEU A 73 -2.52 -12.85 -13.82
N GLU A 74 -3.72 -13.18 -13.35
CA GLU A 74 -4.28 -14.55 -13.40
C GLU A 74 -4.45 -15.04 -14.84
N ALA A 75 -4.81 -14.15 -15.76
CA ALA A 75 -4.90 -14.44 -17.18
C ALA A 75 -3.53 -14.51 -17.89
N GLY A 76 -2.43 -14.34 -17.16
CA GLY A 76 -1.07 -14.39 -17.70
C GLY A 76 -0.63 -13.12 -18.43
N PHE A 77 -1.38 -12.02 -18.32
CA PHE A 77 -0.92 -10.73 -18.82
C PHE A 77 0.12 -10.12 -17.88
N ARG A 78 1.00 -9.29 -18.45
CA ARG A 78 1.97 -8.50 -17.68
C ARG A 78 1.39 -7.13 -17.33
N THR A 79 1.77 -6.63 -16.16
CA THR A 79 1.45 -5.28 -15.70
C THR A 79 2.75 -4.53 -15.42
N GLU A 80 2.86 -3.32 -15.96
CA GLU A 80 4.11 -2.56 -16.02
C GLU A 80 3.95 -1.18 -15.41
N TYR A 81 5.06 -0.62 -14.91
CA TYR A 81 5.13 0.77 -14.47
C TYR A 81 5.85 1.61 -15.53
N VAL A 82 5.20 2.67 -16.01
CA VAL A 82 5.76 3.59 -17.01
C VAL A 82 6.09 4.92 -16.33
N PRO A 83 7.37 5.23 -16.06
CA PRO A 83 7.74 6.44 -15.31
C PRO A 83 7.37 7.75 -16.03
N ASP A 84 7.29 7.73 -17.37
CA ASP A 84 6.92 8.89 -18.18
C ASP A 84 5.39 9.11 -18.25
N ALA A 85 4.58 8.16 -17.76
CA ALA A 85 3.13 8.29 -17.67
C ALA A 85 2.75 9.07 -16.40
N ILE A 86 2.68 10.40 -16.53
CA ILE A 86 2.43 11.31 -15.42
C ILE A 86 0.94 11.71 -15.39
N ALA A 87 0.31 11.57 -14.22
CA ALA A 87 -1.04 12.08 -13.97
C ALA A 87 -1.09 12.93 -12.71
N ALA A 88 -1.80 14.07 -12.80
CA ALA A 88 -2.18 14.86 -11.65
C ALA A 88 -3.53 14.37 -11.12
N THR A 89 -3.66 14.23 -9.81
CA THR A 89 -4.91 13.80 -9.18
C THR A 89 -5.24 14.66 -7.96
N VAL A 90 -6.53 14.72 -7.65
CA VAL A 90 -7.04 15.41 -6.48
C VAL A 90 -6.87 14.49 -5.27
N VAL A 91 -6.33 15.04 -4.18
CA VAL A 91 -6.17 14.33 -2.91
C VAL A 91 -6.89 15.06 -1.79
N PRO A 92 -7.34 14.34 -0.75
CA PRO A 92 -7.89 14.95 0.46
C PRO A 92 -6.98 16.02 1.05
N ASP A 93 -7.53 17.19 1.36
CA ASP A 93 -6.81 18.29 2.00
C ASP A 93 -7.02 18.35 3.53
N THR A 94 -7.97 17.57 4.03
CA THR A 94 -8.36 17.42 5.44
C THR A 94 -8.34 15.95 5.90
N LEU A 95 -8.16 15.73 7.21
CA LEU A 95 -8.00 14.38 7.78
C LEU A 95 -9.24 13.48 7.63
N GLY A 96 -10.46 14.03 7.76
CA GLY A 96 -11.69 13.23 7.69
C GLY A 96 -11.84 12.47 6.36
N PRO A 97 -11.81 13.15 5.20
CA PRO A 97 -11.83 12.49 3.89
C PRO A 97 -10.60 11.59 3.67
N TYR A 98 -9.41 11.97 4.16
CA TYR A 98 -8.21 11.13 4.07
C TYR A 98 -8.38 9.79 4.79
N LEU A 99 -8.89 9.79 6.03
CA LEU A 99 -9.14 8.55 6.78
C LEU A 99 -10.21 7.69 6.11
N ARG A 100 -11.28 8.29 5.57
CA ARG A 100 -12.27 7.53 4.78
C ARG A 100 -11.65 6.87 3.55
N GLN A 101 -10.74 7.57 2.86
CA GLN A 101 -10.01 7.01 1.73
C GLN A 101 -9.13 5.83 2.18
N GLN A 102 -8.33 6.01 3.23
CA GLN A 102 -7.47 4.97 3.78
C GLN A 102 -8.26 3.75 4.27
N LEU A 103 -9.48 3.94 4.80
CA LEU A 103 -10.34 2.83 5.24
C LEU A 103 -10.83 2.01 4.04
N ARG A 104 -11.22 2.67 2.95
CA ARG A 104 -11.57 1.97 1.70
C ARG A 104 -10.38 1.17 1.17
N TRP A 105 -9.18 1.74 1.21
CA TRP A 105 -7.96 1.08 0.77
C TRP A 105 -7.56 -0.10 1.66
N ALA A 106 -7.73 0.01 2.97
CA ALA A 106 -7.48 -1.09 3.91
C ALA A 106 -8.42 -2.26 3.63
N ARG A 107 -9.73 -2.01 3.46
CA ARG A 107 -10.73 -3.02 3.12
C ARG A 107 -10.44 -3.74 1.80
N SER A 108 -10.11 -2.99 0.75
CA SER A 108 -9.70 -3.58 -0.54
C SER A 108 -8.44 -4.41 -0.37
N THR A 109 -7.42 -3.90 0.33
CA THR A 109 -6.17 -4.65 0.55
C THR A 109 -6.43 -5.98 1.26
N PHE A 110 -7.27 -6.02 2.30
CA PHE A 110 -7.58 -7.27 3.01
C PHE A 110 -8.23 -8.32 2.08
N ARG A 111 -9.24 -7.91 1.31
CA ARG A 111 -9.88 -8.78 0.32
C ARG A 111 -8.86 -9.27 -0.71
N ASP A 112 -8.13 -8.34 -1.31
CA ASP A 112 -7.29 -8.60 -2.47
C ASP A 112 -6.05 -9.41 -2.09
N THR A 113 -5.52 -9.26 -0.87
CA THR A 113 -4.47 -10.14 -0.35
C THR A 113 -4.92 -11.61 -0.40
N LEU A 114 -6.16 -11.94 -0.02
CA LEU A 114 -6.66 -13.31 -0.04
C LEU A 114 -6.75 -13.87 -1.47
N LEU A 115 -7.17 -13.06 -2.44
CA LEU A 115 -7.20 -13.44 -3.85
C LEU A 115 -5.77 -13.65 -4.37
N LEU A 116 -4.88 -12.73 -4.03
CA LEU A 116 -3.50 -12.71 -4.48
C LEU A 116 -2.69 -13.91 -3.97
N LEU A 117 -3.04 -14.50 -2.83
CA LEU A 117 -2.39 -15.74 -2.34
C LEU A 117 -2.40 -16.87 -3.38
N ARG A 118 -3.43 -16.92 -4.25
CA ARG A 118 -3.54 -17.92 -5.31
C ARG A 118 -2.55 -17.68 -6.45
N LEU A 119 -2.19 -16.42 -6.67
CA LEU A 119 -1.24 -15.99 -7.70
C LEU A 119 0.21 -16.17 -7.28
N LEU A 120 0.53 -16.06 -5.98
CA LEU A 120 1.91 -16.03 -5.50
C LEU A 120 2.81 -17.17 -6.04
N PRO A 121 2.37 -18.44 -6.12
CA PRO A 121 3.21 -19.52 -6.65
C PRO A 121 3.65 -19.34 -8.11
N GLY A 122 2.90 -18.55 -8.90
CA GLY A 122 3.20 -18.25 -10.29
C GLY A 122 3.99 -16.95 -10.49
N LEU A 123 4.24 -16.18 -9.44
CA LEU A 123 4.97 -14.92 -9.48
C LEU A 123 6.45 -15.10 -9.13
N ASP A 124 7.26 -14.10 -9.47
CA ASP A 124 8.66 -14.07 -9.05
C ASP A 124 8.81 -14.10 -7.51
N ARG A 125 9.90 -14.69 -7.02
CA ARG A 125 10.20 -14.79 -5.59
C ARG A 125 10.27 -13.43 -4.92
N TYR A 126 10.79 -12.41 -5.61
CA TYR A 126 10.81 -11.04 -5.11
C TYR A 126 9.39 -10.53 -4.83
N LEU A 127 8.47 -10.73 -5.77
CA LEU A 127 7.07 -10.29 -5.63
C LEU A 127 6.38 -11.00 -4.47
N THR A 128 6.67 -12.28 -4.28
CA THR A 128 6.17 -13.04 -3.13
C THR A 128 6.68 -12.45 -1.81
N LEU A 129 7.99 -12.16 -1.73
CA LEU A 129 8.58 -11.53 -0.55
C LEU A 129 8.03 -10.12 -0.30
N ASP A 130 7.81 -9.36 -1.37
CA ASP A 130 7.22 -8.02 -1.30
C ASP A 130 5.80 -8.08 -0.72
N VAL A 131 4.93 -8.96 -1.24
CA VAL A 131 3.57 -9.15 -0.73
C VAL A 131 3.58 -9.60 0.73
N ILE A 132 4.44 -10.56 1.09
CA ILE A 132 4.58 -11.02 2.47
C ILE A 132 5.04 -9.86 3.36
N GLY A 133 6.06 -9.10 2.95
CA GLY A 133 6.59 -7.97 3.71
C GLY A 133 5.56 -6.86 3.91
N GLN A 134 4.79 -6.53 2.87
CA GLN A 134 3.74 -5.51 2.92
C GLN A 134 2.60 -5.88 3.87
N ASN A 135 2.27 -7.17 4.02
CA ASN A 135 1.24 -7.63 4.94
C ASN A 135 1.78 -7.87 6.36
N LEU A 136 2.99 -8.42 6.48
CA LEU A 136 3.61 -8.75 7.77
C LEU A 136 4.10 -7.49 8.51
N GLY A 137 4.62 -6.50 7.79
CA GLY A 137 5.14 -5.26 8.38
C GLY A 137 4.13 -4.52 9.27
N PRO A 138 2.92 -4.20 8.78
CA PRO A 138 1.86 -3.60 9.59
C PRO A 138 1.43 -4.47 10.77
N LEU A 139 1.39 -5.80 10.61
CA LEU A 139 1.06 -6.73 11.69
C LEU A 139 2.12 -6.67 12.80
N LEU A 140 3.39 -6.78 12.45
CA LEU A 140 4.50 -6.70 13.41
C LEU A 140 4.52 -5.35 14.12
N LEU A 141 4.32 -4.24 13.39
CA LEU A 141 4.21 -2.91 13.98
C LEU A 141 3.05 -2.83 14.98
N THR A 142 1.90 -3.42 14.64
CA THR A 142 0.73 -3.48 15.55
C THR A 142 1.08 -4.24 16.84
N VAL A 143 1.68 -5.43 16.70
CA VAL A 143 2.12 -6.24 17.85
C VAL A 143 3.13 -5.48 18.71
N THR A 144 4.11 -4.82 18.09
CA THR A 144 5.12 -4.01 18.81
C THR A 144 4.48 -2.86 19.58
N VAL A 145 3.52 -2.14 18.99
CA VAL A 145 2.81 -1.04 19.66
C VAL A 145 1.98 -1.57 20.83
N LEU A 146 1.21 -2.65 20.63
CA LEU A 146 0.41 -3.25 21.71
C LEU A 146 1.27 -3.79 22.85
N ALA A 147 2.36 -4.49 22.54
CA ALA A 147 3.31 -4.98 23.54
C ALA A 147 3.96 -3.82 24.31
N GLY A 148 4.32 -2.74 23.61
CA GLY A 148 4.86 -1.53 24.24
C GLY A 148 3.88 -0.84 25.17
N LEU A 149 2.60 -0.74 24.78
CA LEU A 149 1.54 -0.21 25.63
C LEU A 149 1.29 -1.09 26.85
N ALA A 150 1.29 -2.43 26.67
CA ALA A 150 1.16 -3.37 27.76
C ALA A 150 2.33 -3.27 28.75
N GLN A 151 3.57 -3.16 28.26
CA GLN A 151 4.74 -2.93 29.11
C GLN A 151 4.58 -1.65 29.93
N LEU A 152 4.20 -0.54 29.30
CA LEU A 152 4.01 0.74 29.98
C LEU A 152 2.92 0.63 31.05
N ALA A 153 1.79 -0.02 30.75
CA ALA A 153 0.68 -0.18 31.69
C ALA A 153 1.02 -1.08 32.88
N LEU A 154 1.79 -2.15 32.67
CA LEU A 154 2.10 -3.14 33.70
C LEU A 154 3.32 -2.76 34.56
N THR A 155 4.30 -2.07 33.98
CA THR A 155 5.60 -1.79 34.65
C THR A 155 5.85 -0.31 34.91
N GLY A 156 5.05 0.59 34.33
CA GLY A 156 5.32 2.03 34.35
C GLY A 156 6.53 2.46 33.52
N THR A 157 7.19 1.53 32.82
CA THR A 157 8.40 1.80 32.03
C THR A 157 8.06 2.00 30.55
N VAL A 158 8.64 3.02 29.94
CA VAL A 158 8.50 3.28 28.50
C VAL A 158 9.30 2.23 27.71
N PRO A 159 8.74 1.64 26.64
CA PRO A 159 9.42 0.65 25.79
C PRO A 159 10.44 1.33 24.85
N TRP A 160 11.53 1.86 25.42
CA TRP A 160 12.53 2.63 24.68
C TRP A 160 13.14 1.89 23.49
N SER A 161 13.38 0.58 23.61
CA SER A 161 13.92 -0.25 22.53
C SER A 161 12.99 -0.24 21.31
N ALA A 162 11.68 -0.41 21.50
CA ALA A 162 10.69 -0.35 20.43
C ALA A 162 10.64 1.04 19.80
N CYS A 163 10.62 2.10 20.62
CA CYS A 163 10.63 3.48 20.14
C CYS A 163 11.88 3.78 19.29
N LEU A 164 13.06 3.36 19.74
CA LEU A 164 14.32 3.58 19.04
C LEU A 164 14.39 2.79 17.72
N ILE A 165 13.94 1.53 17.69
CA ILE A 165 13.90 0.73 16.46
C ILE A 165 12.96 1.36 15.43
N ILE A 166 11.74 1.75 15.84
CA ILE A 166 10.76 2.39 14.94
C ILE A 166 11.32 3.71 14.39
N ALA A 167 11.94 4.53 15.26
CA ALA A 167 12.56 5.78 14.85
C ALA A 167 13.72 5.55 13.88
N ALA A 168 14.63 4.62 14.20
CA ALA A 168 15.78 4.30 13.36
C ALA A 168 15.34 3.79 11.98
N MET A 169 14.41 2.82 11.92
CA MET A 169 13.88 2.31 10.65
C MET A 169 13.20 3.40 9.82
N THR A 170 12.43 4.29 10.48
CA THR A 170 11.77 5.42 9.82
C THR A 170 12.80 6.39 9.23
N ILE A 171 13.82 6.77 10.00
CA ILE A 171 14.87 7.69 9.54
C ILE A 171 15.66 7.07 8.40
N ILE A 172 16.07 5.81 8.51
CA ILE A 172 16.79 5.09 7.45
C ILE A 172 15.94 5.08 6.17
N ARG A 173 14.67 4.67 6.24
CA ARG A 173 13.76 4.67 5.09
C ARG A 173 13.64 6.05 4.46
N CYS A 174 13.37 7.08 5.25
CA CYS A 174 13.18 8.44 4.74
C CYS A 174 14.46 9.01 4.14
N THR A 175 15.63 8.68 4.71
CA THR A 175 16.94 9.09 4.20
C THR A 175 17.25 8.42 2.86
N VAL A 176 17.02 7.10 2.76
CA VAL A 176 17.20 6.35 1.50
C VAL A 176 16.32 6.93 0.41
N VAL A 177 15.04 7.20 0.71
CA VAL A 177 14.11 7.79 -0.26
C VAL A 177 14.52 9.22 -0.62
N ALA A 178 14.92 10.06 0.34
CA ALA A 178 15.40 11.41 0.06
C ALA A 178 16.63 11.42 -0.86
N PHE A 179 17.54 10.47 -0.66
CA PHE A 179 18.72 10.30 -1.52
C PHE A 179 18.33 9.82 -2.93
N ARG A 180 17.49 8.78 -3.04
CA ARG A 180 17.05 8.23 -4.34
C ARG A 180 16.23 9.22 -5.15
N ALA A 181 15.34 9.95 -4.49
CA ALA A 181 14.51 10.98 -5.12
C ALA A 181 15.27 12.30 -5.36
N ARG A 182 16.48 12.45 -4.79
CA ARG A 182 17.27 13.71 -4.76
C ARG A 182 16.46 14.89 -4.22
N GLN A 183 15.63 14.64 -3.22
CA GLN A 183 14.70 15.63 -2.67
C GLN A 183 14.62 15.50 -1.15
N LEU A 184 15.03 16.56 -0.44
CA LEU A 184 15.03 16.57 1.03
C LEU A 184 13.62 16.54 1.65
N ARG A 185 12.57 16.84 0.88
CA ARG A 185 11.18 16.81 1.37
C ARG A 185 10.78 15.46 1.97
N PHE A 186 11.36 14.36 1.47
CA PHE A 186 11.09 13.02 1.97
C PHE A 186 11.59 12.77 3.40
N LEU A 187 12.50 13.58 3.93
CA LEU A 187 12.83 13.54 5.37
C LEU A 187 11.61 13.92 6.22
N GLY A 188 10.76 14.83 5.72
CA GLY A 188 9.48 15.18 6.34
C GLY A 188 8.45 14.07 6.32
N PHE A 189 8.63 13.05 5.46
CA PHE A 189 7.76 11.86 5.45
C PHE A 189 7.90 11.02 6.72
N SER A 190 8.94 11.24 7.54
CA SER A 190 9.04 10.64 8.87
C SER A 190 7.84 10.96 9.77
N LEU A 191 7.19 12.11 9.58
CA LEU A 191 5.96 12.48 10.28
C LEU A 191 4.78 11.56 9.92
N HIS A 192 4.81 10.91 8.76
CA HIS A 192 3.82 9.91 8.37
C HIS A 192 3.81 8.73 9.34
N THR A 193 4.94 8.39 9.99
CA THR A 193 4.98 7.29 10.97
C THR A 193 4.05 7.55 12.15
N PHE A 194 3.93 8.80 12.62
CA PHE A 194 2.97 9.15 13.67
C PHE A 194 1.53 8.97 13.21
N ILE A 195 1.19 9.46 12.01
CA ILE A 195 -0.14 9.27 11.43
C ILE A 195 -0.45 7.78 11.25
N ASN A 196 0.53 7.00 10.81
CA ASN A 196 0.38 5.57 10.62
C ASN A 196 0.11 4.86 11.95
N ILE A 197 0.88 5.15 13.00
CA ILE A 197 0.73 4.50 14.31
C ILE A 197 -0.57 4.89 14.99
N PHE A 198 -0.91 6.19 15.05
CA PHE A 198 -2.01 6.68 15.86
C PHE A 198 -3.36 6.72 15.13
N LEU A 199 -3.36 6.82 13.79
CA LEU A 199 -4.59 6.94 13.01
C LEU A 199 -4.80 5.73 12.08
N LEU A 200 -3.81 5.38 11.26
CA LEU A 200 -4.01 4.37 10.21
C LEU A 200 -3.98 2.94 10.74
N LEU A 201 -3.17 2.61 11.76
CA LEU A 201 -3.13 1.27 12.36
C LEU A 201 -4.48 0.89 13.00
N PRO A 202 -5.08 1.69 13.90
CA PRO A 202 -6.41 1.39 14.43
C PRO A 202 -7.47 1.27 13.33
N LEU A 203 -7.37 2.13 12.32
CA LEU A 203 -8.29 2.15 11.19
C LEU A 203 -8.16 0.90 10.30
N LYS A 204 -6.94 0.40 10.09
CA LYS A 204 -6.67 -0.88 9.41
C LYS A 204 -7.15 -2.08 10.23
N ALA A 205 -7.05 -2.02 11.56
CA ALA A 205 -7.58 -3.07 12.42
C ALA A 205 -9.12 -3.10 12.44
N TYR A 206 -9.77 -1.96 12.23
CA TYR A 206 -11.23 -1.85 12.10
C TYR A 206 -11.76 -2.29 10.71
N ALA A 207 -10.93 -2.19 9.67
CA ALA A 207 -11.27 -2.44 8.27
C ALA A 207 -11.69 -3.89 8.02
#